data_AF-A0A9E5J109-F1
#
_entry.id   AF-A0A9E5J109-F1
#
_cell.length_a   1.000
_cell.length_b   1.000
_cell.length_c   1.000
_cell.angle_alpha   90.00
_cell.angle_beta   90.00
_cell.angle_gamma   90.00
#
_symmetry.space_group_name_H-M   'P 1'
#
loop_
_entity.id
_entity.type
_entity.pdbx_description
1 polymer ?
#
loop_
_entity_poly.entity_id
_entity_poly.type
_entity_poly.pdbx_seq_one_letter_code
_entity_poly.pdbx_strand_id
1 'polypeptide(L)'
;MDNPILALSQPPQRPSLRTVAELLKPITWFPPVWAFACGAVASGQSLADNWALIVLGLVLTGPLVCASSQAVNDWFDRHVDAINEP
;
A
#
# COMPACT_ATOMS: atom_id res chain seq x y z
N MET A 1 -16.67 -38.62 20.13
CA MET A 1 -17.05 -37.18 20.09
C MET A 1 -16.41 -36.64 18.83
N ASP A 2 -17.12 -36.81 17.73
CA ASP A 2 -16.63 -36.47 16.39
C ASP A 2 -16.66 -34.95 16.28
N ASN A 3 -15.48 -34.34 16.30
CA ASN A 3 -15.32 -32.92 16.06
C ASN A 3 -15.55 -32.73 14.56
N PRO A 4 -16.67 -32.13 14.10
CA PRO A 4 -16.87 -31.92 12.68
C PRO A 4 -15.71 -31.04 12.23
N ILE A 5 -14.83 -31.62 11.40
CA ILE A 5 -13.74 -30.91 10.74
C ILE A 5 -14.36 -29.64 10.19
N LEU A 6 -13.93 -28.48 10.71
CA LEU A 6 -14.25 -27.18 10.14
C LEU A 6 -13.99 -27.31 8.64
N ALA A 7 -15.06 -27.43 7.86
CA ALA A 7 -14.97 -27.44 6.42
C ALA A 7 -14.53 -26.04 6.04
N LEU A 8 -13.21 -25.82 6.03
CA LEU A 8 -12.62 -24.54 5.67
C LEU A 8 -13.06 -24.28 4.24
N SER A 9 -13.94 -23.31 4.08
CA SER A 9 -14.32 -22.76 2.78
C SER A 9 -13.04 -22.52 1.99
N GLN A 10 -13.01 -23.01 0.75
CA GLN A 10 -11.84 -22.83 -0.11
C GLN A 10 -11.48 -21.33 -0.15
N PRO A 11 -10.19 -20.97 0.05
CA PRO A 11 -9.79 -19.58 -0.03
C PRO A 11 -10.10 -19.06 -1.43
N PRO A 12 -10.54 -17.80 -1.55
CA PRO A 12 -10.84 -17.23 -2.85
C PRO A 12 -9.57 -17.24 -3.71
N GLN A 13 -9.72 -17.51 -5.01
CA GLN A 13 -8.60 -17.57 -5.94
C GLN A 13 -7.88 -16.22 -6.09
N ARG A 14 -8.57 -15.11 -5.79
CA ARG A 14 -8.02 -13.74 -5.79
C ARG A 14 -8.51 -12.98 -4.58
N PRO A 15 -7.67 -12.11 -3.98
CA PRO A 15 -8.11 -11.23 -2.91
C PRO A 15 -9.16 -10.25 -3.44
N SER A 16 -10.10 -9.87 -2.58
CA SER A 16 -11.02 -8.78 -2.90
C SER A 16 -10.27 -7.46 -3.00
N LEU A 17 -10.80 -6.50 -3.78
CA LEU A 17 -10.21 -5.16 -3.85
C LEU A 17 -10.17 -4.46 -2.48
N ARG A 18 -11.14 -4.76 -1.62
CA ARG A 18 -11.16 -4.24 -0.24
C ARG A 18 -9.98 -4.75 0.57
N THR A 19 -9.69 -6.06 0.49
CA THR A 19 -8.53 -6.67 1.15
C THR A 19 -7.22 -6.06 0.64
N VAL A 20 -7.11 -5.80 -0.67
CA VAL A 20 -5.93 -5.12 -1.23
C VAL A 20 -5.82 -3.69 -0.68
N ALA A 21 -6.91 -2.94 -0.61
CA ALA A 21 -6.90 -1.58 -0.08
C ALA A 21 -6.59 -1.53 1.43
N GLU A 22 -7.09 -2.49 2.22
CA GLU A 22 -6.78 -2.63 3.64
C GLU A 22 -5.29 -2.91 3.85
N LEU A 23 -4.70 -3.81 3.06
CA LEU A 23 -3.28 -4.18 3.16
C LEU A 23 -2.35 -3.04 2.71
N LEU A 24 -2.66 -2.38 1.59
CA LEU A 24 -1.76 -1.38 1.01
C LEU A 24 -1.86 0.00 1.67
N LYS A 25 -2.85 0.21 2.55
CA LYS A 25 -3.06 1.42 3.36
C LYS A 25 -2.93 2.75 2.58
N PRO A 26 -3.79 3.03 1.57
CA PRO A 26 -3.65 4.20 0.67
C PRO A 26 -3.46 5.56 1.33
N ILE A 27 -4.01 5.77 2.52
CA ILE A 27 -3.86 7.02 3.27
C ILE A 27 -2.38 7.30 3.60
N THR A 28 -1.57 6.27 3.83
CA THR A 28 -0.16 6.43 4.18
C THR A 28 0.72 6.79 2.97
N TRP A 29 0.17 6.79 1.77
CA TRP A 29 0.88 7.22 0.56
C TRP A 29 0.97 8.74 0.46
N PHE A 30 0.08 9.46 1.17
CA PHE A 30 0.04 10.92 1.10
C PHE A 30 1.38 11.57 1.47
N PRO A 31 2.05 11.22 2.59
CA PRO A 31 3.35 11.82 2.93
C PRO A 31 4.44 11.67 1.86
N PRO A 32 4.76 10.47 1.32
CA PRO A 32 5.81 10.33 0.30
C PRO A 32 5.43 10.97 -1.04
N VAL A 33 4.17 10.87 -1.46
CA VAL A 33 3.66 11.54 -2.68
C VAL A 33 3.79 13.05 -2.55
N TRP A 34 3.42 13.60 -1.39
CA TRP A 34 3.52 15.03 -1.10
C TRP A 34 4.96 15.51 -1.08
N ALA A 35 5.87 14.74 -0.44
CA ALA A 35 7.29 15.06 -0.43
C ALA A 35 7.87 15.11 -1.85
N PHE A 36 7.51 14.16 -2.71
CA PHE A 36 7.90 14.17 -4.12
C PHE A 36 7.32 15.39 -4.86
N ALA A 37 6.03 15.69 -4.69
CA ALA A 37 5.39 16.84 -5.32
C ALA A 37 6.04 18.17 -4.92
N CYS A 38 6.35 18.35 -3.64
CA CYS A 38 7.11 19.50 -3.14
C CYS A 38 8.49 19.59 -3.80
N GLY A 39 9.21 18.47 -3.94
CA GLY A 39 10.49 18.41 -4.64
C GLY A 39 10.38 18.78 -6.12
N ALA A 40 9.34 18.29 -6.80
CA ALA A 40 9.07 18.62 -8.20
C ALA A 40 8.84 20.12 -8.40
N VAL A 41 8.04 20.76 -7.54
CA VAL A 41 7.83 22.22 -7.57
C VAL A 41 9.11 22.98 -7.24
N ALA A 42 9.84 22.56 -6.20
CA ALA A 42 11.07 23.23 -5.76
C ALA A 42 12.22 23.10 -6.78
N SER A 43 12.16 22.14 -7.70
CA SER A 43 13.19 21.96 -8.75
C SER A 43 13.29 23.13 -9.74
N GLY A 44 12.26 23.98 -9.82
CA GLY A 44 12.19 25.10 -10.77
C GLY A 44 12.01 24.68 -12.23
N GLN A 45 11.83 23.39 -12.52
CA GLN A 45 11.59 22.88 -13.88
C GLN A 45 10.14 23.12 -14.34
N SER A 46 9.93 23.16 -15.65
CA SER A 46 8.59 23.26 -16.24
C SER A 46 7.74 22.04 -15.88
N LEU A 47 6.67 22.24 -15.11
CA LEU A 47 5.74 21.15 -14.76
C LEU A 47 4.97 20.64 -15.98
N ALA A 48 4.67 21.54 -16.93
CA ALA A 48 3.93 21.21 -18.14
C ALA A 48 4.76 20.35 -19.08
N ASP A 49 6.08 20.58 -19.20
CA ASP A 49 6.94 19.76 -20.06
C ASP A 49 7.30 18.43 -19.40
N ASN A 50 7.29 18.37 -18.06
CA ASN A 50 7.68 17.20 -17.27
C ASN A 50 6.48 16.44 -16.67
N TRP A 51 5.24 16.73 -17.08
CA TRP A 51 4.02 16.20 -16.46
C TRP A 51 4.01 14.67 -16.37
N ALA A 52 4.51 13.99 -17.40
CA ALA A 52 4.56 12.53 -17.43
C ALA A 52 5.55 11.98 -16.37
N LEU A 53 6.70 12.61 -16.22
CA LEU A 53 7.68 12.26 -15.18
C LEU A 53 7.13 12.53 -13.78
N ILE A 54 6.37 13.61 -13.60
CA ILE A 54 5.73 13.94 -12.33
C ILE A 54 4.70 12.85 -11.99
N VAL A 55 3.79 12.51 -12.91
CA VAL A 55 2.80 11.44 -12.70
C VAL A 55 3.48 10.11 -12.38
N LEU A 56 4.54 9.76 -13.11
CA LEU A 56 5.32 8.56 -12.84
C LEU A 56 5.93 8.57 -11.43
N GLY A 57 6.48 9.70 -10.99
CA GLY A 57 7.05 9.84 -9.65
C GLY A 57 5.99 9.78 -8.54
N LEU A 58 4.80 10.34 -8.75
CA LEU A 58 3.68 10.22 -7.81
C LEU A 58 3.23 8.76 -7.66
N VAL A 59 3.10 8.04 -8.77
CA VAL A 59 2.76 6.60 -8.78
C VAL A 59 3.86 5.77 -8.13
N LEU A 60 5.13 6.08 -8.44
CA LEU A 60 6.28 5.37 -7.91
C LEU A 60 6.37 5.53 -6.39
N THR A 61 6.28 6.75 -5.88
CA THR A 61 6.49 7.04 -4.45
C THR A 61 5.34 6.56 -3.57
N GLY A 62 4.08 6.66 -4.03
CA GLY A 62 2.92 6.20 -3.29
C GLY A 62 2.55 4.73 -3.60
N PRO A 63 1.69 4.49 -4.60
CA PRO A 63 1.14 3.15 -4.90
C PRO A 63 2.15 2.02 -5.13
N LEU A 64 3.38 2.32 -5.54
CA LEU A 64 4.41 1.30 -5.74
C LEU A 64 5.29 1.13 -4.52
N VAL A 65 6.15 2.12 -4.22
CA VAL A 65 7.14 2.01 -3.14
C VAL A 65 6.48 1.97 -1.77
N CYS A 66 5.67 2.98 -1.43
CA CYS A 66 5.04 3.04 -0.11
C CYS A 66 4.10 1.85 0.13
N ALA A 67 3.25 1.51 -0.84
CA ALA A 67 2.34 0.37 -0.72
C ALA A 67 3.09 -0.97 -0.54
N SER A 68 4.18 -1.19 -1.29
CA SER A 68 5.01 -2.39 -1.14
C SER A 68 5.68 -2.42 0.23
N SER A 69 6.16 -1.28 0.72
CA SER A 69 6.70 -1.17 2.07
C SER A 69 5.65 -1.52 3.13
N GLN A 70 4.40 -1.08 2.99
CA GLN A 70 3.32 -1.43 3.93
C GLN A 70 3.01 -2.92 3.93
N ALA A 71 2.91 -3.53 2.74
CA ALA A 71 2.69 -4.97 2.63
C ALA A 71 3.83 -5.77 3.29
N VAL A 72 5.08 -5.32 3.12
CA VAL A 72 6.24 -5.91 3.79
C VAL A 72 6.17 -5.70 5.30
N ASN A 73 5.84 -4.49 5.76
CA ASN A 73 5.72 -4.17 7.18
C ASN A 73 4.70 -5.08 7.87
N ASP A 74 3.48 -5.14 7.34
CA ASP A 74 2.39 -5.99 7.85
C ASP A 74 2.79 -7.48 7.90
N TRP A 75 3.55 -7.95 6.91
CA TRP A 75 4.01 -9.35 6.90
C TRP A 75 4.94 -9.66 8.07
N PHE A 76 5.86 -8.75 8.39
CA PHE A 76 6.81 -8.95 9.48
C PHE A 76 6.19 -8.62 10.84
N ASP A 77 5.23 -7.71 10.89
CA ASP A 77 4.57 -7.26 12.12
C ASP A 77 3.36 -8.12 12.50
N ARG A 78 2.85 -9.00 11.64
CA ARG A 78 1.65 -9.85 11.86
C ARG A 78 1.50 -10.52 13.24
N HIS A 79 2.59 -10.89 13.92
CA HIS A 79 2.50 -11.46 15.27
C HIS A 79 2.37 -10.39 16.35
N VAL A 80 3.04 -9.25 16.15
CA VAL A 80 2.95 -8.08 17.01
C VAL A 80 1.57 -7.44 16.87
N ASP A 81 1.07 -7.32 15.63
CA ASP A 81 -0.25 -6.76 15.35
C ASP A 81 -1.37 -7.63 15.92
N ALA A 82 -1.24 -8.96 15.89
CA ALA A 82 -2.19 -9.87 16.54
C ALA A 82 -2.33 -9.66 18.07
N ILE A 83 -1.36 -8.97 18.71
CA ILE A 83 -1.40 -8.61 20.13
C ILE A 83 -1.95 -7.19 20.31
N ASN A 84 -1.60 -6.25 19.43
CA ASN A 84 -1.90 -4.83 19.58
C ASN A 84 -3.25 -4.41 18.97
N GLU A 85 -3.68 -5.09 17.92
CA GLU A 85 -4.87 -4.75 17.11
C GLU A 85 -5.81 -5.98 17.04
N PRO A 86 -6.45 -6.37 18.16
CA PRO A 86 -7.31 -7.55 18.21
C PRO A 86 -8.66 -7.39 17.47
#